data_AF-A0A8C2KN88-F1
#
_entry.id   AF-A0A8C2KN88-F1
#
_cell.length_a   1.000
_cell.length_b   1.000
_cell.length_c   1.000
_cell.angle_alpha   90.00
_cell.angle_beta   90.00
_cell.angle_gamma   90.00
#
_symmetry.space_group_name_H-M   'P 1'
#
loop_
_entity.id
_entity.type
_entity.pdbx_description
1 polymer ?
#
loop_
_entity_poly.entity_id
_entity_poly.type
_entity_poly.pdbx_seq_one_letter_code
_entity_poly.pdbx_strand_id
1 'polypeptide(L)'
;MLDDLRRATNNQLQSSYYAQYTSKLLCDTDVNWVGWYRLFIRGQSVQMPDTCVDQLSCGTHAPLWLNGAHPRIEDGVVTRSVCGHWGNNCCGFQSNPIKVKACPGGYYVYEFVRPTGCYLAYCADVRNISINNHTVTPEPTLAAPAIFYPFGSAAGGTNNTAVEDGSSSVIQLFSPFLFFGRTYQQIYVNNNGHLTFNQASNEYVPYSFPARGSQDIIAGLWTNLDNSVRGVVSYHQYTSGNVLTRATRDINTHFPNLYFTASWVFVATWNKVAFYALTSTETSFQVVLISGSNFSFILMNYGDIAVTGHPVQAGYDTVSSTHYFVIPGSNNGSFISNLRNSSNVNVPGRWAFRVDGGSKSNKEYITGLQAKLSSFSDLTDTGNIQIVLQQIKQELVKYGLPNSIELTLRNVQKIKP
;
A
#
# COMPACT_ATOMS: atom_id res chain seq x y z
N MET A 1 5.46 -10.01 -10.44
CA MET A 1 5.14 -8.60 -10.72
C MET A 1 6.34 -7.77 -10.33
N LEU A 2 6.73 -6.79 -11.14
CA LEU A 2 7.84 -5.87 -10.86
C LEU A 2 7.32 -4.43 -11.03
N ASP A 3 6.97 -3.77 -9.92
CA ASP A 3 6.51 -2.38 -9.88
C ASP A 3 7.53 -1.54 -9.11
N ASP A 4 8.34 -0.77 -9.84
CA ASP A 4 9.39 0.07 -9.24
C ASP A 4 9.57 1.34 -10.07
N LEU A 5 9.16 2.47 -9.50
CA LEU A 5 9.24 3.79 -10.14
C LEU A 5 10.66 4.14 -10.61
N ARG A 6 11.69 3.61 -9.96
CA ARG A 6 13.07 3.90 -10.34
C ARG A 6 13.42 3.36 -11.73
N ARG A 7 12.70 2.34 -12.21
CA ARG A 7 12.93 1.71 -13.53
C ARG A 7 12.31 2.48 -14.69
N ALA A 8 11.55 3.53 -14.41
CA ALA A 8 10.89 4.31 -15.46
C ALA A 8 11.89 4.95 -16.43
N THR A 9 11.60 4.93 -17.73
CA THR A 9 12.47 5.53 -18.76
C THR A 9 12.68 7.04 -18.58
N ASN A 10 11.79 7.74 -17.88
CA ASN A 10 11.93 9.15 -17.54
C ASN A 10 12.63 9.41 -16.19
N ASN A 11 13.02 8.37 -15.45
CA ASN A 11 13.80 8.53 -14.22
C ASN A 11 15.29 8.70 -14.55
N GLN A 12 15.68 9.92 -14.88
CA GLN A 12 17.07 10.30 -15.14
C GLN A 12 17.81 10.65 -13.84
N LEU A 13 19.00 10.08 -13.68
CA LEU A 13 19.92 10.45 -12.60
C LEU A 13 20.49 11.84 -12.89
N GLN A 14 20.39 12.76 -11.92
CA GLN A 14 21.15 14.00 -11.98
C GLN A 14 22.64 13.72 -11.77
N SER A 15 23.51 14.62 -12.27
CA SER A 15 24.95 14.41 -12.52
C SER A 15 25.67 13.44 -11.57
N SER A 16 26.60 12.67 -12.13
CA SER A 16 27.37 11.60 -11.47
C SER A 16 28.02 11.96 -10.13
N TYR A 17 28.15 13.25 -9.81
CA TYR A 17 28.67 13.76 -8.54
C TYR A 17 27.70 13.62 -7.35
N TYR A 18 26.38 13.66 -7.58
CA TYR A 18 25.37 13.65 -6.49
C TYR A 18 24.66 12.30 -6.29
N ALA A 19 24.74 11.38 -7.26
CA ALA A 19 24.11 10.06 -7.18
C ALA A 19 24.67 9.18 -6.05
N GLN A 20 25.87 9.49 -5.54
CA GLN A 20 26.54 8.72 -4.48
C GLN A 20 25.95 8.97 -3.07
N TYR A 21 25.20 10.06 -2.88
CA TYR A 21 24.79 10.53 -1.55
C TYR A 21 23.29 10.46 -1.25
N THR A 22 22.43 10.16 -2.23
CA THR A 22 20.97 10.34 -2.05
C THR A 22 20.07 9.23 -2.60
N SER A 23 20.57 8.28 -3.40
CA SER A 23 19.80 7.07 -3.74
C SER A 23 20.73 5.91 -4.13
N LYS A 24 20.47 4.69 -3.62
CA LYS A 24 21.21 3.51 -4.06
C LYS A 24 20.82 3.22 -5.52
N LEU A 25 21.76 3.45 -6.44
CA LEU A 25 21.64 3.12 -7.87
C LEU A 25 21.13 1.70 -8.07
N LEU A 26 20.23 1.50 -9.03
CA LEU A 26 19.76 0.16 -9.36
C LEU A 26 20.91 -0.66 -9.97
N CYS A 27 21.13 -1.83 -9.38
CA CYS A 27 21.93 -2.88 -9.96
C CYS A 27 21.14 -4.19 -10.01
N ASP A 28 20.73 -4.58 -11.20
CA ASP A 28 19.96 -5.81 -11.41
C ASP A 28 20.80 -7.09 -11.34
N THR A 29 22.13 -6.96 -11.27
CA THR A 29 23.03 -8.09 -10.97
C THR A 29 22.87 -8.59 -9.54
N ASP A 30 22.38 -7.74 -8.62
CA ASP A 30 22.13 -8.09 -7.21
C ASP A 30 20.74 -8.71 -6.99
N VAL A 31 19.89 -8.71 -8.02
CA VAL A 31 18.54 -9.27 -7.95
C VAL A 31 18.57 -10.76 -8.27
N ASN A 32 17.97 -11.57 -7.39
CA ASN A 32 17.75 -12.99 -7.64
C ASN A 32 16.56 -13.19 -8.59
N TRP A 33 16.80 -13.13 -9.90
CA TRP A 33 15.78 -13.30 -10.93
C TRP A 33 15.29 -14.75 -10.99
N VAL A 34 14.02 -14.97 -10.65
CA VAL A 34 13.37 -16.29 -10.68
C VAL A 34 11.98 -16.15 -11.29
N GLY A 35 11.77 -16.80 -12.43
CA GLY A 35 10.47 -16.88 -13.10
C GLY A 35 10.13 -15.67 -13.97
N TRP A 36 8.83 -15.45 -14.17
CA TRP A 36 8.29 -14.48 -15.13
C TRP A 36 7.81 -13.21 -14.44
N TYR A 37 8.21 -12.07 -14.98
CA TYR A 37 7.90 -10.74 -14.46
C TYR A 37 7.06 -9.96 -15.46
N ARG A 38 5.98 -9.36 -14.96
CA ARG A 38 5.25 -8.29 -15.66
C ARG A 38 5.68 -6.96 -15.05
N LEU A 39 6.01 -6.00 -15.90
CA LEU A 39 6.45 -4.67 -15.48
C LEU A 39 5.24 -3.77 -15.18
N PHE A 40 5.37 -2.97 -14.13
CA PHE A 40 4.41 -1.95 -13.74
C PHE A 40 5.14 -0.66 -13.35
N ILE A 41 4.45 0.45 -13.54
CA ILE A 41 4.82 1.76 -13.00
C ILE A 41 3.56 2.34 -12.36
N ARG A 42 3.57 2.48 -11.02
CA ARG A 42 2.39 2.94 -10.24
C ARG A 42 1.16 2.06 -10.48
N GLY A 43 1.34 0.74 -10.47
CA GLY A 43 0.27 -0.22 -10.74
C GLY A 43 -0.26 -0.24 -12.17
N GLN A 44 0.21 0.64 -13.07
CA GLN A 44 -0.13 0.59 -14.50
C GLN A 44 0.78 -0.39 -15.21
N SER A 45 0.18 -1.28 -16.00
CA SER A 45 0.93 -2.24 -16.81
C SER A 45 1.77 -1.51 -17.84
N VAL A 46 3.06 -1.80 -17.88
CA VAL A 46 3.98 -1.26 -18.88
C VAL A 46 4.81 -2.38 -19.49
N GLN A 47 5.64 -2.03 -20.46
CA GLN A 47 6.55 -2.95 -21.14
C GLN A 47 7.99 -2.47 -21.02
N MET A 48 8.94 -3.34 -21.32
CA MET A 48 10.33 -2.93 -21.48
C MET A 48 10.42 -2.10 -22.76
N PRO A 49 11.22 -1.03 -22.83
CA PRO A 49 11.40 -0.30 -24.07
C PRO A 49 12.08 -1.21 -25.11
N ASP A 50 11.60 -1.21 -26.35
CA ASP A 50 12.21 -1.86 -27.51
C ASP A 50 12.99 -0.89 -28.42
N THR A 51 13.21 0.31 -27.91
CA THR A 51 14.03 1.36 -28.52
C THR A 51 15.01 1.88 -27.48
N CYS A 52 16.11 2.48 -27.96
CA CYS A 52 17.17 3.01 -27.11
C CYS A 52 16.62 3.96 -26.04
N VAL A 53 17.18 3.85 -24.84
CA VAL A 53 16.90 4.70 -23.69
C VAL A 53 18.15 5.52 -23.38
N ASP A 54 18.00 6.80 -23.11
CA ASP A 54 19.12 7.71 -22.80
C ASP A 54 19.94 7.21 -21.61
N GLN A 55 21.27 7.32 -21.70
CA GLN A 55 22.18 6.99 -20.60
C GLN A 55 21.75 7.69 -19.29
N LEU A 56 22.05 7.08 -18.14
CA LEU A 56 21.65 7.56 -16.81
C LEU A 56 20.14 7.54 -16.52
N SER A 57 19.33 6.91 -17.37
CA SER A 57 17.89 6.70 -17.12
C SER A 57 17.62 5.40 -16.36
N CYS A 58 16.35 5.17 -15.99
CA CYS A 58 15.89 3.98 -15.28
C CYS A 58 16.64 3.75 -13.95
N GLY A 59 17.05 4.82 -13.28
CA GLY A 59 17.66 4.78 -11.95
C GLY A 59 19.02 4.06 -11.92
N THR A 60 19.70 3.96 -13.06
CA THR A 60 20.96 3.25 -13.23
C THR A 60 21.88 4.00 -14.20
N HIS A 61 23.16 3.63 -14.28
CA HIS A 61 24.06 4.31 -15.21
C HIS A 61 23.86 3.85 -16.67
N ALA A 62 23.69 2.55 -16.88
CA ALA A 62 23.49 1.94 -18.19
C ALA A 62 22.11 1.26 -18.27
N PRO A 63 21.07 1.96 -18.76
CA PRO A 63 19.71 1.44 -18.84
C PRO A 63 19.62 0.29 -19.86
N LEU A 64 18.98 -0.81 -19.45
CA LEU A 64 18.77 -1.99 -20.29
C LEU A 64 17.43 -1.91 -21.03
N TRP A 65 17.47 -2.13 -22.35
CA TRP A 65 16.33 -2.12 -23.26
C TRP A 65 16.37 -3.31 -24.24
N LEU A 66 15.20 -3.65 -24.79
CA LEU A 66 15.00 -4.84 -25.61
C LEU A 66 15.52 -4.57 -27.02
N ASN A 67 16.52 -5.32 -27.47
CA ASN A 67 17.04 -5.16 -28.83
C ASN A 67 16.19 -5.99 -29.81
N GLY A 68 15.07 -5.41 -30.24
CA GLY A 68 14.11 -5.99 -31.17
C GLY A 68 12.67 -5.86 -30.69
N ALA A 69 11.73 -6.02 -31.62
CA ALA A 69 10.31 -5.87 -31.33
C ALA A 69 9.80 -6.95 -30.34
N HIS A 70 8.82 -6.56 -29.54
CA HIS A 70 8.06 -7.48 -28.70
C HIS A 70 7.34 -8.55 -29.56
N PRO A 71 7.21 -9.80 -29.07
CA PRO A 71 6.52 -10.88 -29.78
C PRO A 71 5.02 -10.64 -29.90
N ARG A 72 4.37 -11.32 -30.83
CA ARG A 72 2.91 -11.49 -30.87
C ARG A 72 2.49 -12.68 -30.02
N ILE A 73 1.18 -12.81 -29.75
CA ILE A 73 0.64 -13.95 -29.00
C ILE A 73 0.97 -15.27 -29.71
N GLU A 74 0.93 -15.29 -31.04
CA GLU A 74 1.23 -16.45 -31.89
C GLU A 74 2.71 -16.89 -31.85
N ASP A 75 3.63 -15.97 -31.53
CA ASP A 75 5.07 -16.26 -31.47
C ASP A 75 5.45 -17.07 -30.22
N GLY A 76 4.56 -17.13 -29.22
CA GLY A 76 4.81 -17.83 -27.95
C GLY A 76 5.97 -17.22 -27.15
N VAL A 77 6.83 -18.07 -26.60
CA VAL A 77 8.03 -17.65 -25.86
C VAL A 77 9.18 -17.43 -26.84
N VAL A 78 9.67 -16.19 -26.94
CA VAL A 78 10.83 -15.86 -27.77
C VAL A 78 11.99 -15.37 -26.93
N THR A 79 13.22 -15.65 -27.39
CA THR A 79 14.44 -15.09 -26.81
C THR A 79 14.76 -13.76 -27.52
N ARG A 80 15.10 -12.73 -26.73
CA ARG A 80 15.49 -11.41 -27.23
C ARG A 80 16.81 -10.97 -26.59
N SER A 81 17.67 -10.37 -27.40
CA SER A 81 18.88 -9.72 -26.90
C SER A 81 18.53 -8.45 -26.14
N VAL A 82 19.38 -8.09 -25.17
CA VAL A 82 19.21 -6.90 -24.33
C VAL A 82 20.45 -6.03 -24.43
N CYS A 83 20.24 -4.77 -24.77
CA CYS A 83 21.29 -3.76 -24.91
C CYS A 83 21.27 -2.79 -23.74
N GLY A 84 22.44 -2.30 -23.33
CA GLY A 84 22.61 -1.23 -22.38
C GLY A 84 23.28 -0.02 -23.04
N HIS A 85 22.72 1.18 -22.84
CA HIS A 85 23.31 2.40 -23.36
C HIS A 85 24.54 2.79 -22.52
N TRP A 86 25.69 2.96 -23.18
CA TRP A 86 26.89 3.50 -22.55
C TRP A 86 27.69 4.38 -23.51
N GLY A 87 28.11 5.55 -23.02
CA GLY A 87 28.77 6.56 -23.85
C GLY A 87 27.87 6.99 -25.01
N ASN A 88 28.42 7.04 -26.22
CA ASN A 88 27.67 7.40 -27.43
C ASN A 88 27.05 6.19 -28.15
N ASN A 89 26.99 5.02 -27.50
CA ASN A 89 26.47 3.79 -28.10
C ASN A 89 25.28 3.24 -27.29
N CYS A 90 24.10 3.23 -27.92
CA CYS A 90 22.87 2.66 -27.39
C CYS A 90 22.97 1.17 -27.02
N CYS A 91 23.93 0.44 -27.58
CA CYS A 91 24.27 -0.93 -27.21
C CYS A 91 25.76 -1.04 -26.83
N GLY A 92 26.25 -0.08 -26.04
CA GLY A 92 27.61 -0.09 -25.51
C GLY A 92 27.86 -1.22 -24.51
N PHE A 93 26.81 -1.71 -23.84
CA PHE A 93 26.83 -2.95 -23.06
C PHE A 93 25.88 -3.99 -23.64
N GLN A 94 26.36 -5.23 -23.71
CA GLN A 94 25.55 -6.38 -24.07
C GLN A 94 25.23 -7.18 -22.81
N SER A 95 23.93 -7.28 -22.49
CA SER A 95 23.45 -8.09 -21.36
C SER A 95 23.09 -9.50 -21.82
N ASN A 96 22.89 -10.39 -20.86
CA ASN A 96 22.38 -11.73 -21.14
C ASN A 96 20.99 -11.64 -21.80
N PRO A 97 20.71 -12.43 -22.85
CA PRO A 97 19.42 -12.44 -23.49
C PRO A 97 18.33 -12.92 -22.52
N ILE A 98 17.12 -12.43 -22.70
CA ILE A 98 15.96 -12.76 -21.87
C ILE A 98 14.90 -13.46 -22.70
N LYS A 99 13.98 -14.16 -22.05
CA LYS A 99 12.76 -14.63 -22.73
C LYS A 99 11.63 -13.65 -22.50
N VAL A 100 10.80 -13.45 -23.53
CA VAL A 100 9.61 -12.60 -23.50
C VAL A 100 8.48 -13.30 -24.23
N LYS A 101 7.24 -13.11 -23.75
CA LYS A 101 6.03 -13.54 -24.46
C LYS A 101 4.91 -12.52 -24.30
N ALA A 102 4.04 -12.45 -25.30
CA ALA A 102 2.79 -11.70 -25.23
C ALA A 102 1.71 -12.52 -24.52
N CYS A 103 0.83 -11.84 -23.77
CA CYS A 103 -0.29 -12.45 -23.05
C CYS A 103 -1.65 -11.95 -23.61
N PRO A 104 -2.72 -12.77 -23.57
CA PRO A 104 -4.06 -12.41 -24.04
C PRO A 104 -4.73 -11.17 -23.42
N GLY A 105 -4.11 -10.51 -22.45
CA GLY A 105 -4.57 -9.26 -21.83
C GLY A 105 -3.84 -8.00 -22.32
N GLY A 106 -3.14 -8.06 -23.46
CA GLY A 106 -2.45 -6.90 -24.04
C GLY A 106 -1.21 -6.46 -23.26
N TYR A 107 -0.48 -7.42 -22.67
CA TYR A 107 0.74 -7.15 -21.92
C TYR A 107 1.81 -8.21 -22.18
N TYR A 108 3.03 -7.92 -21.74
CA TYR A 108 4.17 -8.81 -21.88
C TYR A 108 4.67 -9.29 -20.53
N VAL A 109 5.24 -10.49 -20.51
CA VAL A 109 6.00 -11.01 -19.38
C VAL A 109 7.40 -11.40 -19.82
N TYR A 110 8.36 -11.18 -18.93
CA TYR A 110 9.78 -11.32 -19.17
C TYR A 110 10.37 -12.30 -18.15
N GLU A 111 11.10 -13.30 -18.64
CA GLU A 111 12.00 -14.10 -17.82
C GLU A 111 13.34 -13.37 -17.82
N PHE A 112 13.49 -12.41 -16.91
CA PHE A 112 14.73 -11.64 -16.77
C PHE A 112 15.87 -12.53 -16.29
N VAL A 113 17.08 -12.19 -16.71
CA VAL A 113 18.29 -12.92 -16.36
C VAL A 113 19.26 -11.96 -15.70
N ARG A 114 20.09 -12.45 -14.78
CA ARG A 114 21.13 -11.63 -14.15
C ARG A 114 22.00 -10.94 -15.21
N PRO A 115 22.08 -9.59 -15.24
CA PRO A 115 22.96 -8.87 -16.18
C PRO A 115 24.43 -9.14 -15.91
N THR A 116 25.27 -8.84 -16.91
CA THR A 116 26.71 -9.13 -16.92
C THR A 116 27.56 -8.25 -15.99
N GLY A 117 26.98 -7.20 -15.38
CA GLY A 117 27.71 -6.33 -14.45
C GLY A 117 26.81 -5.30 -13.75
N CYS A 118 27.40 -4.58 -12.78
CA CYS A 118 26.67 -3.58 -12.01
C CYS A 118 26.68 -2.16 -12.59
N TYR A 119 25.66 -1.45 -12.10
CA TYR A 119 24.95 -0.27 -12.61
C TYR A 119 24.27 -0.48 -13.97
N LEU A 120 23.70 -1.69 -14.15
CA LEU A 120 22.75 -2.05 -15.21
C LEU A 120 21.37 -2.34 -14.59
N ALA A 121 20.29 -1.88 -15.23
CA ALA A 121 18.92 -2.19 -14.82
C ALA A 121 17.92 -2.26 -15.99
N TYR A 122 17.03 -3.25 -15.96
CA TYR A 122 15.90 -3.42 -16.87
C TYR A 122 14.92 -2.26 -16.75
N CYS A 123 14.76 -1.51 -17.84
CA CYS A 123 13.87 -0.37 -17.94
C CYS A 123 12.40 -0.76 -18.08
N ALA A 124 11.54 0.18 -17.68
CA ALA A 124 10.11 0.14 -17.86
C ALA A 124 9.67 1.40 -18.64
N ASP A 125 9.08 1.21 -19.81
CA ASP A 125 8.75 2.30 -20.72
C ASP A 125 7.47 3.03 -20.32
N VAL A 126 7.58 4.34 -20.13
CA VAL A 126 6.46 5.21 -19.76
C VAL A 126 5.98 6.10 -20.90
N ARG A 127 6.53 5.96 -22.13
CA ARG A 127 6.17 6.79 -23.29
C ARG A 127 4.69 6.70 -23.70
N ASN A 128 4.08 5.53 -23.53
CA ASN A 128 2.66 5.28 -23.87
C ASN A 128 1.74 5.28 -22.65
N ILE A 129 2.28 5.51 -21.45
CA ILE A 129 1.43 5.94 -20.35
C ILE A 129 1.06 7.36 -20.72
N SER A 130 -0.24 7.62 -20.91
CA SER A 130 -0.76 8.98 -20.91
C SER A 130 -0.51 9.54 -19.51
N ILE A 131 0.71 10.00 -19.29
CA ILE A 131 1.00 11.05 -18.35
C ILE A 131 0.23 12.20 -18.95
N ASN A 132 -0.94 12.50 -18.40
CA ASN A 132 -1.56 13.80 -18.64
C ASN A 132 -0.50 14.81 -18.20
N ASN A 133 0.32 15.27 -19.14
CA ASN A 133 1.07 16.50 -19.05
C ASN A 133 0.02 17.60 -19.01
N HIS A 134 -0.61 17.76 -17.84
CA HIS A 134 -1.16 19.04 -17.48
C HIS A 134 0.03 19.99 -17.50
N THR A 135 0.07 20.82 -18.53
CA THR A 135 0.75 22.10 -18.48
C THR A 135 0.28 22.78 -17.20
N VAL A 136 1.13 22.72 -16.17
CA VAL A 136 0.93 23.41 -14.91
C VAL A 136 1.13 24.89 -15.23
N THR A 137 0.05 25.56 -15.65
CA THR A 137 -0.24 26.88 -15.08
C THR A 137 -0.13 26.73 -13.57
N PRO A 138 0.58 27.61 -12.84
CA PRO A 138 0.68 27.51 -11.39
C PRO A 138 -0.71 27.77 -10.81
N GLU A 139 -1.52 26.72 -10.72
CA GLU A 139 -2.79 26.74 -10.03
C GLU A 139 -2.52 26.58 -8.54
N PRO A 140 -3.29 27.29 -7.71
CA PRO A 140 -3.02 27.42 -6.29
C PRO A 140 -3.20 26.06 -5.61
N THR A 141 -2.17 25.66 -4.87
CA THR A 141 -2.17 24.77 -3.69
C THR A 141 -3.43 23.93 -3.36
N LEU A 142 -3.19 22.62 -3.15
CA LEU A 142 -4.02 21.60 -2.47
C LEU A 142 -5.19 20.98 -3.27
N ALA A 143 -4.88 19.94 -4.07
CA ALA A 143 -5.83 18.85 -4.29
C ALA A 143 -5.25 17.57 -3.64
N ALA A 144 -5.99 17.03 -2.67
CA ALA A 144 -5.63 15.77 -2.02
C ALA A 144 -5.82 14.57 -2.94
N PRO A 145 -5.19 13.41 -2.64
CA PRO A 145 -5.44 12.18 -3.40
C PRO A 145 -6.94 11.89 -3.47
N ALA A 146 -7.45 11.46 -4.63
CA ALA A 146 -8.90 11.26 -4.88
C ALA A 146 -9.59 10.32 -3.86
N ILE A 147 -8.81 9.45 -3.20
CA ILE A 147 -9.31 8.53 -2.17
C ILE A 147 -9.58 9.20 -0.81
N PHE A 148 -9.08 10.43 -0.57
CA PHE A 148 -9.24 11.14 0.70
C PHE A 148 -10.67 11.70 0.82
N TYR A 149 -11.21 11.63 2.03
CA TYR A 149 -12.42 12.36 2.40
C TYR A 149 -12.10 13.85 2.55
N PRO A 150 -13.05 14.77 2.34
CA PRO A 150 -12.79 16.21 2.50
C PRO A 150 -12.19 16.53 3.89
N PHE A 151 -11.16 17.38 3.91
CA PHE A 151 -10.42 17.75 5.12
C PHE A 151 -9.85 19.17 5.04
N GLY A 152 -9.23 19.61 6.14
CA GLY A 152 -8.66 20.95 6.26
C GLY A 152 -9.72 22.02 6.42
N SER A 153 -9.27 23.27 6.50
CA SER A 153 -10.14 24.43 6.74
C SER A 153 -11.21 24.61 5.66
N ALA A 154 -10.90 24.31 4.40
CA ALA A 154 -11.87 24.38 3.29
C ALA A 154 -13.06 23.42 3.46
N ALA A 155 -12.89 22.33 4.22
CA ALA A 155 -13.95 21.39 4.56
C ALA A 155 -14.54 21.65 5.96
N GLY A 156 -14.21 22.78 6.60
CA GLY A 156 -14.63 23.11 7.96
C GLY A 156 -13.82 22.42 9.07
N GLY A 157 -12.68 21.79 8.73
CA GLY A 157 -11.84 21.06 9.68
C GLY A 157 -11.11 21.96 10.67
N THR A 158 -10.89 21.42 11.88
CA THR A 158 -10.06 22.01 12.92
C THR A 158 -8.64 21.50 12.78
N ASN A 159 -7.65 22.39 12.88
CA ASN A 159 -6.25 22.01 12.87
C ASN A 159 -5.75 21.75 14.29
N ASN A 160 -4.93 20.72 14.46
CA ASN A 160 -4.10 20.61 15.66
C ASN A 160 -3.06 21.74 15.68
N THR A 161 -2.62 22.10 16.87
CA THR A 161 -1.45 22.96 17.06
C THR A 161 -0.21 22.30 16.43
N ALA A 162 0.58 23.11 15.73
CA ALA A 162 1.82 22.71 15.08
C ALA A 162 2.97 22.64 16.11
N VAL A 163 3.13 21.47 16.74
CA VAL A 163 4.16 21.17 17.76
C VAL A 163 4.55 19.69 17.63
N GLU A 164 5.84 19.38 17.74
CA GLU A 164 6.46 18.05 17.47
C GLU A 164 5.65 16.88 18.06
N ASP A 165 5.58 16.74 19.38
CA ASP A 165 4.88 15.62 20.04
C ASP A 165 3.51 16.00 20.59
N GLY A 166 2.80 16.83 19.84
CA GLY A 166 1.49 17.34 20.22
C GLY A 166 0.34 16.36 20.06
N SER A 167 -0.78 16.71 20.69
CA SER A 167 -2.07 16.10 20.43
C SER A 167 -3.17 17.15 20.53
N SER A 168 -4.34 16.87 19.96
CA SER A 168 -5.52 17.69 20.14
C SER A 168 -5.91 17.77 21.62
N SER A 169 -6.68 18.81 21.98
CA SER A 169 -7.55 18.72 23.16
C SER A 169 -8.55 17.57 23.01
N VAL A 170 -9.29 17.24 24.07
CA VAL A 170 -10.37 16.26 23.96
C VAL A 170 -11.38 16.69 22.89
N ILE A 171 -11.68 15.79 21.96
CA ILE A 171 -12.69 16.02 20.92
C ILE A 171 -13.93 15.21 21.31
N GLN A 172 -15.01 15.90 21.64
CA GLN A 172 -16.30 15.27 21.90
C GLN A 172 -16.92 14.78 20.59
N LEU A 173 -17.28 13.51 20.52
CA LEU A 173 -17.88 12.91 19.34
C LEU A 173 -19.37 13.25 19.28
N PHE A 174 -19.85 13.71 18.13
CA PHE A 174 -21.28 13.99 17.93
C PHE A 174 -22.14 12.72 17.93
N SER A 175 -21.53 11.57 17.69
CA SER A 175 -22.14 10.25 17.86
C SER A 175 -21.14 9.35 18.58
N PRO A 176 -21.58 8.50 19.54
CA PRO A 176 -20.71 7.50 20.12
C PRO A 176 -20.15 6.56 19.03
N PHE A 177 -18.88 6.18 19.18
CA PHE A 177 -18.19 5.26 18.28
C PHE A 177 -17.95 3.93 18.98
N LEU A 178 -18.40 2.83 18.38
CA LEU A 178 -18.22 1.48 18.92
C LEU A 178 -16.93 0.87 18.37
N PHE A 179 -15.97 0.62 19.25
CA PHE A 179 -14.68 0.03 18.92
C PHE A 179 -14.48 -1.25 19.74
N PHE A 180 -14.64 -2.40 19.07
CA PHE A 180 -14.51 -3.74 19.63
C PHE A 180 -15.25 -3.98 20.96
N GLY A 181 -16.51 -3.55 21.02
CA GLY A 181 -17.37 -3.72 22.20
C GLY A 181 -17.24 -2.61 23.26
N ARG A 182 -16.32 -1.66 23.08
CA ARG A 182 -16.21 -0.45 23.90
C ARG A 182 -16.78 0.74 23.13
N THR A 183 -17.66 1.49 23.76
CA THR A 183 -18.25 2.69 23.17
C THR A 183 -17.53 3.93 23.68
N TYR A 184 -17.03 4.74 22.75
CA TYR A 184 -16.32 5.98 23.05
C TYR A 184 -17.17 7.19 22.67
N GLN A 185 -17.13 8.22 23.51
CA GLN A 185 -17.81 9.51 23.29
C GLN A 185 -16.81 10.64 23.01
N GLN A 186 -15.53 10.31 23.03
CA GLN A 186 -14.44 11.26 22.86
C GLN A 186 -13.28 10.60 22.12
N ILE A 187 -12.44 11.43 21.49
CA ILE A 187 -11.24 11.01 20.81
C ILE A 187 -10.16 12.09 20.91
N TYR A 188 -8.92 11.70 20.68
CA TYR A 188 -7.76 12.58 20.55
C TYR A 188 -7.04 12.24 19.25
N VAL A 189 -6.61 13.28 18.53
CA VAL A 189 -5.81 13.17 17.31
C VAL A 189 -4.39 13.56 17.67
N ASN A 190 -3.45 12.62 17.60
CA ASN A 190 -2.05 12.87 17.93
C ASN A 190 -1.24 13.27 16.67
N ASN A 191 -0.27 14.18 16.83
CA ASN A 191 0.52 14.70 15.69
C ASN A 191 1.41 13.61 15.05
N ASN A 192 1.82 12.59 15.82
CA ASN A 192 2.60 11.42 15.43
C ASN A 192 1.80 10.30 14.74
N GLY A 193 0.53 10.51 14.38
CA GLY A 193 -0.14 9.65 13.41
C GLY A 193 -1.10 8.59 13.95
N HIS A 194 -1.44 8.67 15.24
CA HIS A 194 -2.42 7.79 15.89
C HIS A 194 -3.57 8.54 16.55
N LEU A 195 -4.64 7.79 16.83
CA LEU A 195 -5.81 8.20 17.59
C LEU A 195 -5.88 7.42 18.89
N THR A 196 -6.25 8.12 19.96
CA THR A 196 -6.54 7.53 21.26
C THR A 196 -7.91 8.01 21.76
N PHE A 197 -8.51 7.27 22.69
CA PHE A 197 -9.86 7.61 23.18
C PHE A 197 -9.88 8.18 24.60
N ASN A 198 -9.03 7.68 25.50
CA ASN A 198 -9.14 8.02 26.92
C ASN A 198 -8.35 9.27 27.32
N GLN A 199 -7.21 9.52 26.67
CA GLN A 199 -6.32 10.65 26.97
C GLN A 199 -5.49 11.04 25.75
N ALA A 200 -5.03 12.29 25.75
CA ALA A 200 -3.98 12.75 24.85
C ALA A 200 -2.70 11.92 25.06
N SER A 201 -1.93 11.78 24.00
CA SER A 201 -0.65 11.09 23.99
C SER A 201 0.42 12.04 23.45
N ASN A 202 1.67 11.85 23.87
CA ASN A 202 2.88 12.48 23.33
C ASN A 202 3.86 11.43 22.77
N GLU A 203 3.39 10.20 22.57
CA GLU A 203 4.25 9.09 22.17
C GLU A 203 4.59 9.18 20.67
N TYR A 204 5.88 9.23 20.36
CA TYR A 204 6.38 9.31 18.98
C TYR A 204 7.03 8.01 18.49
N VAL A 205 7.45 7.14 19.41
CA VAL A 205 7.98 5.82 19.06
C VAL A 205 6.87 4.78 19.16
N PRO A 206 6.47 4.15 18.04
CA PRO A 206 5.47 3.10 18.08
C PRO A 206 5.97 1.85 18.80
N TYR A 207 5.11 1.27 19.63
CA TYR A 207 5.25 -0.13 20.04
C TYR A 207 4.69 -1.07 18.97
N SER A 208 5.18 -2.30 18.92
CA SER A 208 4.68 -3.32 17.99
C SER A 208 3.33 -3.88 18.45
N PHE A 209 2.39 -4.03 17.52
CA PHE A 209 1.15 -4.77 17.80
C PHE A 209 1.36 -6.28 17.57
N PRO A 210 0.80 -7.16 18.41
CA PRO A 210 0.01 -6.86 19.60
C PRO A 210 0.89 -6.39 20.77
N ALA A 211 0.53 -5.26 21.37
CA ALA A 211 1.25 -4.63 22.47
C ALA A 211 0.84 -5.13 23.85
N ARG A 212 -0.34 -5.76 23.94
CA ARG A 212 -1.00 -6.15 25.20
C ARG A 212 -1.12 -5.00 26.20
N GLY A 213 -1.28 -3.78 25.67
CA GLY A 213 -1.33 -2.54 26.45
C GLY A 213 -2.65 -2.32 27.19
N SER A 214 -2.75 -1.20 27.92
CA SER A 214 -3.92 -0.81 28.69
C SER A 214 -4.84 0.20 27.97
N GLN A 215 -4.57 0.48 26.69
CA GLN A 215 -5.27 1.50 25.92
C GLN A 215 -5.65 0.99 24.52
N ASP A 216 -6.84 1.41 24.05
CA ASP A 216 -7.24 1.27 22.66
C ASP A 216 -6.58 2.35 21.79
N ILE A 217 -6.00 1.95 20.67
CA ILE A 217 -5.27 2.82 19.75
C ILE A 217 -5.61 2.49 18.30
N ILE A 218 -5.74 3.53 17.47
CA ILE A 218 -5.81 3.41 16.02
C ILE A 218 -4.60 4.14 15.43
N ALA A 219 -3.63 3.39 14.91
CA ALA A 219 -2.44 3.94 14.29
C ALA A 219 -2.67 4.08 12.78
N GLY A 220 -2.92 5.31 12.31
CA GLY A 220 -3.03 5.58 10.87
C GLY A 220 -1.67 5.39 10.20
N LEU A 221 -0.65 6.03 10.74
CA LEU A 221 0.77 5.82 10.44
C LEU A 221 1.57 6.37 11.63
N TRP A 222 1.63 5.60 12.71
CA TRP A 222 2.29 6.01 13.94
C TRP A 222 3.81 5.96 13.80
N THR A 223 4.44 7.13 13.88
CA THR A 223 5.89 7.32 13.83
C THR A 223 6.24 8.74 14.26
N ASN A 224 7.52 9.07 14.39
CA ASN A 224 7.96 10.39 14.80
C ASN A 224 7.79 11.40 13.63
N LEU A 225 6.62 12.06 13.61
CA LEU A 225 6.21 13.09 12.67
C LEU A 225 6.33 14.47 13.31
N ASP A 226 6.67 15.48 12.52
CA ASP A 226 6.84 16.84 13.00
C ASP A 226 6.01 17.80 12.15
N ASN A 227 4.84 18.17 12.67
CA ASN A 227 3.98 19.16 12.04
C ASN A 227 4.36 20.62 12.40
N SER A 228 5.33 20.83 13.29
CA SER A 228 5.84 22.18 13.62
C SER A 228 6.70 22.75 12.50
N VAL A 229 7.36 21.87 11.72
CA VAL A 229 8.20 22.25 10.59
C VAL A 229 7.46 22.24 9.26
N ARG A 230 6.52 21.31 9.06
CA ARG A 230 5.81 21.15 7.77
C ARG A 230 4.52 20.37 7.91
N GLY A 231 3.55 20.74 7.08
CA GLY A 231 2.29 20.01 6.96
C GLY A 231 1.28 20.40 8.02
N VAL A 232 0.11 19.79 7.95
CA VAL A 232 -1.01 20.08 8.86
C VAL A 232 -1.67 18.80 9.29
N VAL A 233 -1.95 18.70 10.59
CA VAL A 233 -2.83 17.67 11.15
C VAL A 233 -4.18 18.31 11.40
N SER A 234 -5.24 17.77 10.82
CA SER A 234 -6.59 18.34 10.91
C SER A 234 -7.64 17.27 11.08
N TYR A 235 -8.77 17.63 11.69
CA TYR A 235 -9.89 16.73 11.86
C TYR A 235 -11.25 17.42 11.69
N HIS A 236 -12.27 16.65 11.31
CA HIS A 236 -13.64 17.14 11.18
C HIS A 236 -14.67 16.02 11.42
N GLN A 237 -15.88 16.41 11.82
CA GLN A 237 -17.02 15.51 12.04
C GLN A 237 -18.19 15.91 11.14
N TYR A 238 -18.77 14.92 10.47
CA TYR A 238 -19.92 15.08 9.60
C TYR A 238 -21.11 14.27 10.12
N THR A 239 -22.28 14.90 10.16
CA THR A 239 -23.58 14.28 10.47
C THR A 239 -24.59 14.45 9.34
N SER A 240 -24.21 15.12 8.25
CA SER A 240 -25.05 15.34 7.07
C SER A 240 -24.20 15.61 5.81
N GLY A 241 -24.86 15.67 4.65
CA GLY A 241 -24.24 16.03 3.37
C GLY A 241 -23.57 14.87 2.62
N ASN A 242 -22.91 15.21 1.50
CA ASN A 242 -22.35 14.24 0.55
C ASN A 242 -21.29 13.30 1.15
N VAL A 243 -20.67 13.69 2.26
CA VAL A 243 -19.70 12.85 2.97
C VAL A 243 -20.35 11.58 3.52
N LEU A 244 -21.57 11.66 4.08
CA LEU A 244 -22.31 10.48 4.57
C LEU A 244 -22.76 9.60 3.40
N THR A 245 -23.18 10.20 2.29
CA THR A 245 -23.54 9.46 1.07
C THR A 245 -22.34 8.68 0.52
N ARG A 246 -21.15 9.30 0.50
CA ARG A 246 -19.90 8.64 0.11
C ARG A 246 -19.54 7.51 1.08
N ALA A 247 -19.56 7.76 2.39
CA ALA A 247 -19.28 6.75 3.41
C ALA A 247 -20.22 5.54 3.30
N THR A 248 -21.52 5.80 3.10
CA THR A 248 -22.52 4.76 2.88
C THR A 248 -22.19 3.92 1.65
N ARG A 249 -21.84 4.55 0.52
CA ARG A 249 -21.47 3.85 -0.71
C ARG A 249 -20.20 3.03 -0.52
N ASP A 250 -19.15 3.62 0.05
CA ASP A 250 -17.86 2.98 0.25
C ASP A 250 -18.01 1.72 1.12
N ILE A 251 -18.71 1.82 2.26
CA ILE A 251 -18.95 0.67 3.14
C ILE A 251 -19.79 -0.41 2.47
N ASN A 252 -20.91 -0.07 1.84
CA ASN A 252 -21.74 -1.08 1.16
C ASN A 252 -21.00 -1.75 -0.01
N THR A 253 -20.08 -1.04 -0.67
CA THR A 253 -19.22 -1.60 -1.73
C THR A 253 -18.21 -2.60 -1.16
N HIS A 254 -17.59 -2.27 -0.02
CA HIS A 254 -16.54 -3.09 0.58
C HIS A 254 -17.08 -4.25 1.43
N PHE A 255 -18.33 -4.14 1.91
CA PHE A 255 -18.99 -5.12 2.75
C PHE A 255 -20.37 -5.49 2.16
N PRO A 256 -20.43 -6.22 1.02
CA PRO A 256 -21.64 -6.41 0.23
C PRO A 256 -22.75 -7.24 0.91
N ASN A 257 -22.44 -7.90 2.02
CA ASN A 257 -23.40 -8.67 2.81
C ASN A 257 -24.03 -7.85 3.96
N LEU A 258 -23.78 -6.53 4.00
CA LEU A 258 -24.34 -5.61 4.98
C LEU A 258 -25.26 -4.60 4.29
N TYR A 259 -26.30 -4.19 5.00
CA TYR A 259 -27.10 -3.03 4.64
C TYR A 259 -26.76 -1.91 5.61
N PHE A 260 -25.89 -1.01 5.18
CA PHE A 260 -25.38 0.08 5.99
C PHE A 260 -25.83 1.44 5.48
N THR A 261 -26.07 2.38 6.40
CA THR A 261 -26.26 3.80 6.10
C THR A 261 -25.49 4.60 7.15
N ALA A 262 -24.54 5.42 6.70
CA ALA A 262 -23.75 6.25 7.60
C ALA A 262 -24.62 7.37 8.18
N SER A 263 -24.60 7.51 9.50
CA SER A 263 -25.19 8.65 10.21
C SER A 263 -24.12 9.59 10.79
N TRP A 264 -22.87 9.14 10.86
CA TRP A 264 -21.76 9.93 11.36
C TRP A 264 -20.42 9.51 10.73
N VAL A 265 -19.58 10.50 10.44
CA VAL A 265 -18.23 10.32 9.90
C VAL A 265 -17.26 11.26 10.60
N PHE A 266 -16.17 10.73 11.15
CA PHE A 266 -15.03 11.51 11.64
C PHE A 266 -13.85 11.32 10.71
N VAL A 267 -13.20 12.40 10.28
CA VAL A 267 -12.03 12.37 9.40
C VAL A 267 -10.88 13.03 10.15
N ALA A 268 -9.78 12.31 10.38
CA ALA A 268 -8.49 12.87 10.78
C ALA A 268 -7.49 12.73 9.63
N THR A 269 -6.76 13.79 9.34
CA THR A 269 -5.82 13.88 8.21
C THR A 269 -4.50 14.45 8.66
N TRP A 270 -3.42 13.76 8.33
CA TRP A 270 -2.06 14.27 8.33
C TRP A 270 -1.73 14.57 6.88
N ASN A 271 -1.60 15.85 6.53
CA ASN A 271 -1.38 16.28 5.16
C ASN A 271 0.01 16.90 5.02
N LYS A 272 0.87 16.29 4.19
CA LYS A 272 2.24 16.72 3.91
C LYS A 272 3.08 16.92 5.18
N VAL A 273 2.85 16.11 6.20
CA VAL A 273 3.60 16.20 7.46
C VAL A 273 4.98 15.61 7.24
N ALA A 274 6.03 16.29 7.72
CA ALA A 274 7.40 15.78 7.64
C ALA A 274 7.68 14.79 8.78
N PHE A 275 8.68 13.93 8.63
CA PHE A 275 9.26 13.24 9.78
C PHE A 275 10.19 14.16 10.56
N TYR A 276 10.30 13.94 11.87
CA TYR A 276 11.27 14.64 12.71
C TYR A 276 12.69 14.52 12.12
N ALA A 277 13.44 15.63 12.15
CA ALA A 277 14.76 15.77 11.54
C ALA A 277 14.86 15.52 10.02
N LEU A 278 13.77 15.20 9.33
CA LEU A 278 13.70 15.01 7.87
C LEU A 278 12.76 16.04 7.23
N THR A 279 13.05 17.32 7.43
CA THR A 279 12.12 18.44 7.19
C THR A 279 11.63 18.57 5.74
N SER A 280 12.36 18.04 4.75
CA SER A 280 11.96 18.06 3.34
C SER A 280 10.97 16.96 2.94
N THR A 281 10.65 16.03 3.85
CA THR A 281 9.73 14.94 3.58
C THR A 281 8.28 15.40 3.62
N GLU A 282 7.43 14.73 2.84
CA GLU A 282 5.99 14.94 2.85
C GLU A 282 5.30 13.59 2.98
N THR A 283 4.47 13.44 4.01
CA THR A 283 3.67 12.24 4.25
C THR A 283 2.22 12.63 4.45
N SER A 284 1.34 12.04 3.63
CA SER A 284 -0.10 12.29 3.64
C SER A 284 -0.91 11.01 3.86
N PHE A 285 -1.75 10.99 4.88
CA PHE A 285 -2.69 9.89 5.16
C PHE A 285 -3.91 10.36 5.96
N GLN A 286 -4.95 9.53 5.99
CA GLN A 286 -6.18 9.75 6.75
C GLN A 286 -6.60 8.52 7.53
N VAL A 287 -7.23 8.77 8.68
CA VAL A 287 -8.07 7.82 9.39
C VAL A 287 -9.49 8.35 9.40
N VAL A 288 -10.43 7.54 8.91
CA VAL A 288 -11.86 7.88 8.83
C VAL A 288 -12.66 6.89 9.67
N LEU A 289 -13.34 7.38 10.69
CA LEU A 289 -14.28 6.59 11.49
C LEU A 289 -15.68 6.80 10.93
N ILE A 290 -16.40 5.72 10.68
CA ILE A 290 -17.74 5.76 10.08
C ILE A 290 -18.68 4.95 10.98
N SER A 291 -19.82 5.51 11.35
CA SER A 291 -20.84 4.79 12.12
C SER A 291 -22.27 5.05 11.63
N GLY A 292 -23.14 4.09 11.94
CA GLY A 292 -24.56 4.12 11.59
C GLY A 292 -25.24 2.77 11.80
N SER A 293 -26.50 2.78 12.23
CA SER A 293 -27.30 1.56 12.49
C SER A 293 -26.56 0.49 13.33
N ASN A 294 -25.84 0.90 14.37
CA ASN A 294 -24.99 0.09 15.25
C ASN A 294 -23.72 -0.52 14.62
N PHE A 295 -23.40 -0.21 13.38
CA PHE A 295 -22.13 -0.58 12.77
C PHE A 295 -21.09 0.52 12.98
N SER A 296 -19.83 0.12 13.01
CA SER A 296 -18.69 1.02 13.14
C SER A 296 -17.55 0.49 12.28
N PHE A 297 -16.94 1.39 11.51
CA PHE A 297 -15.90 1.07 10.56
C PHE A 297 -14.74 2.06 10.69
N ILE A 298 -13.55 1.58 10.34
CA ILE A 298 -12.36 2.40 10.16
C ILE A 298 -11.94 2.28 8.70
N LEU A 299 -11.75 3.42 8.03
CA LEU A 299 -10.97 3.48 6.80
C LEU A 299 -9.63 4.14 7.08
N MET A 300 -8.55 3.57 6.54
CA MET A 300 -7.25 4.22 6.48
C MET A 300 -6.94 4.49 5.01
N ASN A 301 -6.69 5.75 4.67
CA ASN A 301 -6.37 6.17 3.30
C ASN A 301 -4.94 6.71 3.24
N TYR A 302 -4.15 6.23 2.30
CA TYR A 302 -2.74 6.54 2.15
C TYR A 302 -2.49 7.29 0.83
N GLY A 303 -1.97 8.50 0.95
CA GLY A 303 -1.52 9.33 -0.18
C GLY A 303 -0.06 9.08 -0.51
N ASP A 304 0.64 10.12 -0.95
CA ASP A 304 2.10 10.05 -1.03
C ASP A 304 2.69 10.03 0.39
N ILE A 305 3.58 9.07 0.63
CA ILE A 305 4.26 8.85 1.92
C ILE A 305 5.75 8.77 1.62
N ALA A 306 6.51 9.68 2.21
CA ALA A 306 7.96 9.62 2.14
C ALA A 306 8.49 8.40 2.90
N VAL A 307 9.65 7.88 2.47
CA VAL A 307 10.35 6.82 3.21
C VAL A 307 11.07 7.40 4.43
N THR A 308 11.27 6.58 5.46
CA THR A 308 11.98 6.97 6.68
C THR A 308 12.76 5.80 7.27
N GLY A 309 13.79 6.11 8.07
CA GLY A 309 14.46 5.14 8.93
C GLY A 309 13.78 4.97 10.30
N HIS A 310 12.76 5.77 10.60
CA HIS A 310 12.08 5.75 11.89
C HIS A 310 11.27 4.45 12.05
N PRO A 311 11.05 3.96 13.28
CA PRO A 311 10.07 2.92 13.55
C PRO A 311 8.67 3.41 13.12
N VAL A 312 7.89 2.53 12.51
CA VAL A 312 6.54 2.86 12.03
C VAL A 312 5.57 1.74 12.42
N GLN A 313 4.32 2.11 12.70
CA GLN A 313 3.24 1.16 12.93
C GLN A 313 1.95 1.68 12.30
N ALA A 314 1.22 0.83 11.58
CA ALA A 314 -0.11 1.16 11.08
C ALA A 314 -1.07 0.00 11.31
N GLY A 315 -2.33 0.32 11.60
CA GLY A 315 -3.37 -0.62 12.02
C GLY A 315 -4.03 -0.20 13.32
N TYR A 316 -4.41 -1.15 14.16
CA TYR A 316 -5.05 -0.87 15.44
C TYR A 316 -4.71 -1.94 16.48
N ASP A 317 -4.84 -1.58 17.75
CA ASP A 317 -4.70 -2.49 18.87
C ASP A 317 -5.66 -2.08 19.98
N THR A 318 -6.18 -3.06 20.70
CA THR A 318 -7.12 -2.86 21.80
C THR A 318 -6.46 -3.15 23.13
N VAL A 319 -7.11 -2.77 24.23
CA VAL A 319 -6.72 -3.17 25.58
C VAL A 319 -6.49 -4.69 25.63
N SER A 320 -5.32 -5.09 26.15
CA SER A 320 -4.83 -6.46 26.23
C SER A 320 -4.72 -7.19 24.87
N SER A 321 -4.77 -6.44 23.77
CA SER A 321 -4.76 -6.94 22.39
C SER A 321 -5.80 -8.02 22.10
N THR A 322 -7.00 -7.87 22.68
CA THR A 322 -8.13 -8.78 22.38
C THR A 322 -8.50 -8.79 20.90
N HIS A 323 -8.32 -7.65 20.25
CA HIS A 323 -8.37 -7.46 18.80
C HIS A 323 -7.22 -6.53 18.39
N TYR A 324 -6.50 -6.90 17.34
CA TYR A 324 -5.44 -6.07 16.75
C TYR A 324 -5.28 -6.40 15.27
N PHE A 325 -4.69 -5.47 14.54
CA PHE A 325 -4.27 -5.67 13.15
C PHE A 325 -3.03 -4.84 12.85
N VAL A 326 -2.09 -5.42 12.10
CA VAL A 326 -0.92 -4.73 11.56
C VAL A 326 -1.06 -4.71 10.04
N ILE A 327 -1.01 -3.53 9.43
CA ILE A 327 -1.02 -3.44 7.98
C ILE A 327 0.30 -4.04 7.43
N PRO A 328 0.24 -5.04 6.54
CA PRO A 328 1.45 -5.67 6.00
C PRO A 328 2.40 -4.65 5.36
N GLY A 329 3.67 -4.71 5.77
CA GLY A 329 4.72 -3.80 5.30
C GLY A 329 4.72 -2.42 5.95
N SER A 330 3.80 -2.13 6.88
CA SER A 330 3.76 -0.83 7.58
C SER A 330 4.79 -0.71 8.71
N ASN A 331 5.42 -1.80 9.12
CA ASN A 331 6.38 -1.85 10.23
C ASN A 331 7.83 -1.60 9.82
N ASN A 332 8.06 -1.19 8.56
CA ASN A 332 9.38 -0.87 8.04
C ASN A 332 9.30 0.41 7.21
N GLY A 333 9.89 1.50 7.72
CA GLY A 333 9.87 2.82 7.11
C GLY A 333 10.47 2.91 5.70
N SER A 334 11.22 1.90 5.24
CA SER A 334 11.70 1.82 3.85
C SER A 334 10.61 1.36 2.87
N PHE A 335 9.55 0.70 3.35
CA PHE A 335 8.48 0.13 2.53
C PHE A 335 7.12 0.85 2.69
N ILE A 336 6.98 1.78 3.63
CA ILE A 336 5.70 2.48 3.89
C ILE A 336 5.20 3.31 2.71
N SER A 337 6.09 3.71 1.78
CA SER A 337 5.70 4.38 0.54
C SER A 337 4.79 3.50 -0.33
N ASN A 338 4.81 2.17 -0.16
CA ASN A 338 3.92 1.23 -0.86
C ASN A 338 2.50 1.21 -0.27
N LEU A 339 2.25 1.80 0.90
CA LEU A 339 0.91 1.83 1.50
C LEU A 339 -0.11 2.51 0.59
N ARG A 340 0.32 3.49 -0.22
CA ARG A 340 -0.50 4.14 -1.28
C ARG A 340 -1.05 3.17 -2.34
N ASN A 341 -0.44 1.99 -2.47
CA ASN A 341 -0.80 0.96 -3.46
C ASN A 341 -1.36 -0.30 -2.79
N SER A 342 -1.25 -0.44 -1.47
CA SER A 342 -1.76 -1.60 -0.73
C SER A 342 -3.24 -1.43 -0.38
N SER A 343 -3.95 -2.55 -0.20
CA SER A 343 -5.38 -2.55 0.13
C SER A 343 -5.86 -3.93 0.60
N ASN A 344 -6.89 -3.97 1.45
CA ASN A 344 -7.71 -5.16 1.72
C ASN A 344 -9.10 -5.12 1.05
N VAL A 345 -9.42 -4.04 0.34
CA VAL A 345 -10.72 -3.82 -0.32
C VAL A 345 -10.59 -3.55 -1.82
N ASN A 346 -9.43 -3.87 -2.39
CA ASN A 346 -9.11 -3.67 -3.79
C ASN A 346 -9.25 -2.21 -4.29
N VAL A 347 -8.99 -1.26 -3.39
CA VAL A 347 -8.88 0.18 -3.71
C VAL A 347 -7.48 0.63 -3.30
N PRO A 348 -6.58 0.96 -4.26
CA PRO A 348 -5.21 1.35 -3.95
C PRO A 348 -5.15 2.44 -2.88
N GLY A 349 -4.36 2.20 -1.85
CA GLY A 349 -4.16 3.15 -0.76
C GLY A 349 -5.24 3.09 0.32
N ARG A 350 -6.23 2.20 0.21
CA ARG A 350 -7.34 2.11 1.16
C ARG A 350 -7.37 0.79 1.89
N TRP A 351 -7.44 0.89 3.21
CA TRP A 351 -7.74 -0.22 4.12
C TRP A 351 -9.07 0.05 4.81
N ALA A 352 -9.92 -0.97 4.93
CA ALA A 352 -11.22 -0.86 5.58
C ALA A 352 -11.41 -1.98 6.61
N PHE A 353 -11.87 -1.62 7.81
CA PHE A 353 -12.09 -2.56 8.90
C PHE A 353 -13.47 -2.36 9.50
N ARG A 354 -14.19 -3.45 9.75
CA ARG A 354 -15.41 -3.44 10.56
C ARG A 354 -15.01 -3.67 12.02
N VAL A 355 -15.43 -2.76 12.91
CA VAL A 355 -14.95 -2.69 14.30
C VAL A 355 -16.06 -2.64 15.35
N ASP A 356 -17.32 -2.85 14.96
CA ASP A 356 -18.46 -2.97 15.90
C ASP A 356 -18.51 -4.31 16.66
N GLY A 357 -17.71 -5.30 16.25
CA GLY A 357 -17.70 -6.63 16.88
C GLY A 357 -17.02 -6.61 18.24
N GLY A 358 -17.74 -6.85 19.35
CA GLY A 358 -17.11 -7.08 20.65
C GLY A 358 -16.54 -8.49 20.82
N SER A 359 -15.84 -8.71 21.94
CA SER A 359 -15.57 -10.06 22.47
C SER A 359 -16.90 -10.75 22.77
N LYS A 360 -17.53 -11.32 21.75
CA LYS A 360 -18.58 -12.32 21.90
C LYS A 360 -17.85 -13.64 21.97
N SER A 361 -17.87 -14.23 23.17
CA SER A 361 -17.46 -15.60 23.49
C SER A 361 -17.51 -16.53 22.28
N ASN A 362 -16.35 -17.10 21.92
CA ASN A 362 -16.16 -18.34 21.16
C ASN A 362 -17.30 -18.72 20.21
N LYS A 363 -17.65 -17.84 19.27
CA LYS A 363 -18.23 -18.32 18.01
C LYS A 363 -17.06 -18.42 17.07
N GLU A 364 -16.58 -19.65 16.87
CA GLU A 364 -15.76 -20.01 15.73
C GLU A 364 -16.41 -19.37 14.50
N TYR A 365 -15.77 -18.34 13.95
CA TYR A 365 -16.20 -17.74 12.69
C TYR A 365 -15.80 -18.71 11.58
N ILE A 366 -16.54 -19.81 11.46
CA ILE A 366 -16.35 -20.79 10.39
C ILE A 366 -16.74 -20.09 9.09
N THR A 367 -15.72 -19.67 8.34
CA THR A 367 -15.89 -19.10 7.00
C THR A 367 -15.64 -20.19 5.99
N GLY A 368 -16.67 -20.52 5.20
CA GLY A 368 -16.55 -21.49 4.11
C GLY A 368 -15.83 -20.88 2.91
N LEU A 369 -14.72 -21.49 2.49
CA LEU A 369 -14.02 -21.17 1.25
C LEU A 369 -14.21 -22.31 0.25
N GLN A 370 -14.74 -22.01 -0.94
CA GLN A 370 -14.74 -22.94 -2.07
C GLN A 370 -13.70 -22.46 -3.09
N ALA A 371 -12.75 -23.33 -3.43
CA ALA A 371 -11.71 -23.05 -4.40
C ALA A 371 -11.65 -24.16 -5.46
N LYS A 372 -11.37 -23.77 -6.71
CA LYS A 372 -11.02 -24.69 -7.79
C LYS A 372 -9.51 -24.67 -7.98
N LEU A 373 -8.86 -25.81 -7.82
CA LEU A 373 -7.41 -25.95 -7.88
C LEU A 373 -7.02 -26.85 -9.06
N SER A 374 -5.94 -26.48 -9.75
CA SER A 374 -5.27 -27.35 -10.72
C SER A 374 -4.04 -27.95 -10.04
N SER A 375 -3.97 -29.28 -9.97
CA SER A 375 -2.89 -30.02 -9.30
C SER A 375 -2.46 -31.20 -10.15
N PHE A 376 -1.15 -31.50 -10.14
CA PHE A 376 -0.59 -32.71 -10.74
C PHE A 376 -0.79 -33.95 -9.85
N SER A 377 -0.96 -33.75 -8.54
CA SER A 377 -1.23 -34.82 -7.57
C SER A 377 -2.73 -35.02 -7.37
N ASP A 378 -3.14 -36.26 -7.10
CA ASP A 378 -4.53 -36.56 -6.76
C ASP A 378 -4.85 -36.03 -5.36
N LEU A 379 -5.70 -35.02 -5.30
CA LEU A 379 -6.10 -34.36 -4.06
C LEU A 379 -7.25 -35.09 -3.36
N THR A 380 -7.68 -36.27 -3.82
CA THR A 380 -8.50 -37.16 -2.97
C THR A 380 -7.63 -38.01 -2.03
N ASP A 381 -6.31 -38.04 -2.24
CA ASP A 381 -5.35 -38.67 -1.33
C ASP A 381 -5.08 -37.77 -0.12
N THR A 382 -5.21 -38.32 1.08
CA THR A 382 -5.06 -37.60 2.35
C THR A 382 -3.67 -37.00 2.54
N GLY A 383 -2.60 -37.63 2.04
CA GLY A 383 -1.24 -37.09 2.14
C GLY A 383 -1.07 -35.80 1.33
N ASN A 384 -1.62 -35.77 0.12
CA ASN A 384 -1.57 -34.59 -0.76
C ASN A 384 -2.48 -33.46 -0.25
N ILE A 385 -3.64 -33.80 0.32
CA ILE A 385 -4.57 -32.82 0.93
C ILE A 385 -3.88 -32.02 2.02
N GLN A 386 -3.14 -32.66 2.93
CA GLN A 386 -2.50 -31.97 4.05
C GLN A 386 -1.46 -30.94 3.57
N ILE A 387 -0.69 -31.29 2.53
CA ILE A 387 0.28 -30.38 1.92
C ILE A 387 -0.43 -29.15 1.34
N VAL A 388 -1.53 -29.36 0.60
CA VAL A 388 -2.29 -28.25 0.00
C VAL A 388 -2.97 -27.38 1.04
N LEU A 389 -3.58 -27.95 2.08
CA LEU A 389 -4.18 -27.18 3.18
C LEU A 389 -3.12 -26.33 3.89
N GLN A 390 -1.92 -26.88 4.11
CA GLN A 390 -0.82 -26.13 4.71
C GLN A 390 -0.38 -24.94 3.84
N GLN A 391 -0.30 -25.11 2.53
CA GLN A 391 0.01 -24.03 1.59
C GLN A 391 -1.09 -22.96 1.56
N ILE A 392 -2.36 -23.37 1.54
CA ILE A 392 -3.50 -22.45 1.62
C ILE A 392 -3.45 -21.66 2.93
N LYS A 393 -3.18 -22.32 4.07
CA LYS A 393 -3.02 -21.65 5.36
C LYS A 393 -1.89 -20.62 5.32
N GLN A 394 -0.74 -20.96 4.75
CA GLN A 394 0.40 -20.04 4.63
C GLN A 394 0.05 -18.81 3.79
N GLU A 395 -0.64 -18.98 2.66
CA GLU A 395 -1.10 -17.85 1.84
C GLU A 395 -2.16 -17.01 2.54
N LEU A 396 -3.14 -17.64 3.20
CA LEU A 396 -4.15 -16.94 3.99
C LEU A 396 -3.53 -16.12 5.13
N VAL A 397 -2.52 -16.66 5.81
CA VAL A 397 -1.78 -15.95 6.86
C VAL A 397 -0.97 -14.79 6.26
N LYS A 398 -0.31 -15.00 5.12
CA LYS A 398 0.38 -13.95 4.36
C LYS A 398 -0.56 -12.82 3.93
N TYR A 399 -1.83 -13.10 3.68
CA TYR A 399 -2.87 -12.12 3.36
C TYR A 399 -3.66 -11.61 4.57
N GLY A 400 -3.16 -11.85 5.80
CA GLY A 400 -3.62 -11.15 7.00
C GLY A 400 -4.51 -11.94 7.95
N LEU A 401 -4.72 -13.25 7.72
CA LEU A 401 -5.34 -14.11 8.73
C LEU A 401 -4.34 -14.50 9.83
N PRO A 402 -4.78 -14.67 11.10
CA PRO A 402 -3.89 -15.04 12.18
C PRO A 402 -3.37 -16.47 12.01
N ASN A 403 -2.15 -16.76 12.46
CA ASN A 403 -1.58 -18.12 12.35
C ASN A 403 -2.35 -19.19 13.16
N SER A 404 -3.20 -18.74 14.09
CA SER A 404 -4.12 -19.59 14.86
C SER A 404 -5.33 -20.08 14.06
N ILE A 405 -5.50 -19.70 12.78
CA ILE A 405 -6.58 -20.27 11.96
C ILE A 405 -6.41 -21.78 11.82
N GLU A 406 -7.52 -22.50 11.93
CA GLU A 406 -7.62 -23.91 11.59
C GLU A 406 -8.37 -24.06 10.28
N LEU A 407 -7.82 -24.86 9.37
CA LEU A 407 -8.49 -25.19 8.11
C LEU A 407 -9.07 -26.59 8.23
N THR A 408 -10.39 -26.69 8.13
CA THR A 408 -11.09 -27.97 8.07
C THR A 408 -11.57 -28.21 6.65
N LEU A 409 -11.12 -29.30 6.03
CA LEU A 409 -11.61 -29.68 4.72
C LEU A 409 -13.03 -30.25 4.83
N ARG A 410 -13.98 -29.66 4.11
CA ARG A 410 -15.37 -30.13 4.08
C ARG A 410 -15.62 -31.20 3.01
N ASN A 411 -15.11 -30.99 1.80
CA ASN A 411 -15.27 -31.91 0.67
C ASN A 411 -14.18 -31.65 -0.38
N VAL A 412 -13.68 -32.70 -1.00
CA VAL A 412 -12.87 -32.63 -2.22
C VAL A 412 -13.52 -33.49 -3.29
N GLN A 413 -13.78 -32.88 -4.43
CA GLN A 413 -14.28 -33.59 -5.59
C GLN A 413 -13.28 -33.45 -6.73
N LYS A 414 -12.80 -34.58 -7.23
CA LYS A 414 -12.01 -34.63 -8.47
C LYS A 414 -12.94 -34.34 -9.64
N ILE A 415 -12.72 -33.21 -10.30
CA ILE A 415 -13.42 -32.85 -11.54
C ILE A 415 -12.50 -33.30 -12.68
N LYS A 416 -12.98 -34.18 -13.56
CA LYS A 416 -12.22 -34.53 -14.77
C LYS A 416 -12.06 -33.25 -15.62
N PRO A 417 -10.90 -33.04 -16.25
CA PRO A 417 -10.70 -31.93 -17.19
C PRO A 417 -11.84 -31.81 -18.20
#